data_AF-A0A1F3VAP7-F1
#
_entry.id   AF-A0A1F3VAP7-F1
#
_cell.length_a   1.000
_cell.length_b   1.000
_cell.length_c   1.000
_cell.angle_alpha   90.00
_cell.angle_beta   90.00
_cell.angle_gamma   90.00
#
_symmetry.space_group_name_H-M   'P 1'
#
loop_
_entity.id
_entity.type
_entity.pdbx_description
1 polymer ?
#
loop_
_entity_poly.entity_id
_entity_poly.type
_entity_poly.pdbx_seq_one_letter_code
_entity_poly.pdbx_strand_id
1 'polypeptide(L)' 'MKGEEVRKIRDELGLSRIEFAETFGLSNYTSVSNIELGIRNPSKLLGIVLKTLQTLPISKANELISMMRKHAKRK' A
#
# COMPACT_ATOMS: atom_id res chain seq x y z
N MET A 1 5.93 -11.52 1.09
CA MET A 1 6.21 -10.23 1.73
C MET A 1 5.70 -10.33 3.15
N LYS A 2 6.52 -9.98 4.13
CA LYS A 2 6.16 -9.97 5.56
C LYS A 2 5.42 -8.67 5.91
N GLY A 3 4.64 -8.69 6.98
CA GLY A 3 3.89 -7.50 7.44
C GLY A 3 4.77 -6.29 7.73
N GLU A 4 5.95 -6.52 8.32
CA GLU A 4 6.94 -5.47 8.60
C GLU A 4 7.44 -4.77 7.33
N GLU A 5 7.62 -5.53 6.24
CA GLU A 5 8.01 -4.96 4.93
C GLU A 5 6.88 -4.05 4.40
N VAL A 6 5.61 -4.45 4.55
CA VAL A 6 4.46 -3.62 4.14
C VAL A 6 4.45 -2.31 4.93
N ARG A 7 4.69 -2.39 6.25
CA ARG A 7 4.74 -1.20 7.12
C ARG A 7 5.85 -0.25 6.67
N LYS A 8 7.05 -0.77 6.45
CA LYS A 8 8.20 0.01 5.98
C LYS A 8 7.89 0.73 4.66
N ILE A 9 7.32 0.03 3.69
CA ILE A 9 6.95 0.61 2.40
C ILE A 9 5.89 1.70 2.57
N ARG A 10 4.88 1.47 3.40
CA ARG A 10 3.84 2.47 3.67
C ARG A 10 4.45 3.76 4.24
N ASP A 11 5.37 3.62 5.20
CA ASP A 11 6.04 4.75 5.84
C ASP A 11 6.96 5.48 4.84
N GLU A 12 7.70 4.77 3.98
CA GLU A 12 8.53 5.33 2.89
C GLU A 12 7.71 6.12 1.85
N LEU A 13 6.48 5.68 1.58
CA LEU A 13 5.53 6.36 0.69
C LEU A 13 4.80 7.52 1.39
N GLY A 14 5.03 7.75 2.67
CA GLY A 14 4.39 8.83 3.45
C GLY A 14 2.88 8.64 3.61
N LEU A 15 2.38 7.40 3.56
CA LEU A 15 0.95 7.09 3.61
C LEU A 15 0.51 6.76 5.05
N SER A 16 -0.60 7.34 5.51
CA SER A 16 -1.30 6.80 6.68
C SER A 16 -1.92 5.43 6.37
N ARG A 17 -2.31 4.67 7.41
CA ARG A 17 -3.01 3.38 7.20
C ARG A 17 -4.35 3.53 6.47
N ILE A 18 -5.05 4.64 6.69
CA ILE A 18 -6.32 4.93 6.03
C ILE A 18 -6.06 5.17 4.54
N GLU A 19 -5.14 6.09 4.24
CA GLU A 19 -4.76 6.38 2.86
C GLU A 19 -4.21 5.17 2.11
N PHE A 20 -3.44 4.32 2.80
CA PHE A 20 -2.95 3.08 2.25
C PHE A 20 -4.12 2.14 1.91
N ALA A 21 -5.09 2.00 2.81
CA ALA A 21 -6.28 1.19 2.56
C ALA A 21 -7.04 1.69 1.33
N GLU A 22 -7.30 2.99 1.24
CA GLU A 22 -7.98 3.62 0.11
C GLU A 22 -7.20 3.44 -1.20
N THR A 23 -5.89 3.68 -1.18
CA THR A 23 -5.02 3.62 -2.37
C THR A 23 -4.97 2.21 -2.95
N PHE A 24 -4.90 1.19 -2.09
CA PHE A 24 -4.72 -0.21 -2.50
C PHE A 24 -6.01 -1.05 -2.45
N GLY A 25 -7.17 -0.42 -2.22
CA GLY A 25 -8.47 -1.08 -2.23
C GLY A 25 -8.66 -2.09 -1.11
N LEU A 26 -8.14 -1.79 0.09
CA LEU A 26 -8.36 -2.59 1.30
C LEU A 26 -9.58 -2.07 2.07
N SER A 27 -10.24 -2.94 2.82
CA SER A 27 -11.51 -2.64 3.47
C SER A 27 -11.47 -1.47 4.47
N ASN A 28 -10.38 -1.31 5.24
CA ASN A 28 -10.22 -0.25 6.23
C ASN A 28 -8.80 -0.25 6.82
N TYR A 29 -8.53 0.71 7.72
CA TYR A 29 -7.26 0.81 8.46
C TYR A 29 -6.94 -0.48 9.24
N THR A 30 -7.93 -1.15 9.84
CA THR A 30 -7.74 -2.38 10.62
C THR A 30 -7.18 -3.50 9.74
N SER A 31 -7.62 -3.56 8.49
CA SER A 31 -7.14 -4.53 7.51
C SER A 31 -5.65 -4.32 7.19
N VAL A 32 -5.20 -3.06 7.12
CA VAL A 32 -3.79 -2.71 6.98
C VAL A 32 -3.02 -3.09 8.25
N SER A 33 -3.54 -2.74 9.43
CA SER A 33 -2.90 -3.07 10.71
C SER A 33 -2.70 -4.58 10.89
N ASN A 34 -3.71 -5.39 10.54
CA ASN A 34 -3.61 -6.85 10.59
C ASN A 34 -2.55 -7.39 9.65
N ILE A 35 -2.36 -6.76 8.47
CA ILE A 35 -1.28 -7.11 7.55
C ILE A 35 0.08 -6.75 8.16
N GLU A 36 0.23 -5.53 8.67
CA GLU A 36 1.49 -5.04 9.24
C GLU A 36 1.94 -5.85 10.47
N LEU A 37 0.99 -6.28 11.31
CA LEU A 37 1.23 -7.10 12.49
C LEU A 37 1.43 -8.60 12.17
N GLY A 38 1.32 -9.00 10.90
CA GLY A 38 1.46 -10.40 10.48
C GLY A 38 0.26 -11.29 10.83
N ILE A 39 -0.81 -10.73 11.39
CA ILE A 39 -2.08 -11.43 11.67
C ILE A 39 -2.73 -11.90 10.36
N ARG A 40 -2.56 -11.12 9.27
CA ARG A 40 -3.07 -11.43 7.94
C ARG A 40 -1.95 -11.32 6.91
N ASN A 41 -1.88 -12.28 5.99
CA ASN A 41 -0.96 -12.17 4.86
C ASN A 41 -1.44 -11.13 3.84
N PRO A 42 -0.54 -10.29 3.28
CA PRO A 42 -0.89 -9.43 2.16
C PRO A 42 -1.27 -10.28 0.93
N SER A 43 -2.17 -9.77 0.09
CA SER A 43 -2.47 -10.45 -1.17
C SER A 43 -1.23 -10.51 -2.06
N LYS A 44 -1.15 -11.52 -2.94
CA LYS A 44 -0.04 -11.63 -3.90
C LYS A 44 0.08 -10.37 -4.77
N LEU A 45 -1.06 -9.83 -5.22
CA LEU A 45 -1.11 -8.60 -6.01
C LEU A 45 -0.56 -7.40 -5.22
N LEU A 46 -0.99 -7.22 -3.97
CA LEU A 46 -0.47 -6.15 -3.11
C LEU A 46 1.06 -6.26 -2.97
N GLY A 47 1.57 -7.47 -2.73
CA GLY A 47 3.01 -7.70 -2.66
C GLY A 47 3.77 -7.37 -3.95
N ILE A 48 3.20 -7.69 -5.11
CA ILE A 48 3.79 -7.34 -6.43
C ILE A 48 3.82 -5.82 -6.58
N VAL A 49 2.69 -5.14 -6.37
CA VAL A 49 2.59 -3.69 -6.53
C VAL A 49 3.56 -2.95 -5.61
N LEU A 50 3.62 -3.33 -4.33
CA LEU A 50 4.52 -2.68 -3.37
C LEU A 50 6.00 -2.89 -3.72
N LYS A 51 6.40 -4.08 -4.17
CA LYS A 51 7.77 -4.31 -4.65
C LYS A 51 8.08 -3.47 -5.88
N THR A 52 7.15 -3.38 -6.83
CA THR A 52 7.32 -2.52 -8.01
C THR A 52 7.49 -1.06 -7.60
N LEU A 53 6.67 -0.55 -6.66
CA LEU A 53 6.79 0.82 -6.15
C LEU A 53 8.16 1.08 -5.51
N GLN A 54 8.71 0.14 -4.74
CA GLN A 54 10.04 0.27 -4.14
C GLN A 54 11.18 0.35 -5.16
N THR A 55 11.01 -0.22 -6.35
CA THR A 55 12.04 -0.15 -7.41
C THR A 55 12.05 1.18 -8.17
N LEU A 56 11.04 2.02 -7.97
CA LEU A 56 10.90 3.29 -8.67
C LEU A 56 11.53 4.45 -7.88
N PRO A 57 12.02 5.49 -8.57
CA PRO A 57 12.28 6.78 -7.92
C PRO A 57 11.01 7.28 -7.21
N ILE A 58 11.17 7.91 -6.05
CA ILE A 58 10.04 8.34 -5.21
C ILE A 58 9.03 9.24 -5.96
N SER A 59 9.50 10.07 -6.89
CA SER A 59 8.65 10.90 -7.75
C SER A 59 7.72 10.06 -8.64
N LYS A 60 8.23 8.98 -9.23
CA LYS A 60 7.48 8.05 -10.08
C LYS A 60 6.53 7.18 -9.26
N ALA A 61 6.96 6.73 -8.07
CA ALA A 61 6.08 6.03 -7.15
C ALA A 61 4.88 6.89 -6.75
N ASN A 62 5.12 8.17 -6.41
CA ASN A 62 4.07 9.13 -6.06
C ASN A 62 3.12 9.42 -7.23
N GLU A 63 3.63 9.53 -8.46
CA GLU A 63 2.82 9.69 -9.66
C GLU A 63 1.85 8.50 -9.83
N LEU A 64 2.36 7.26 -9.69
CA LEU A 64 1.54 6.05 -9.79
C LEU A 64 0.51 5.97 -8.66
N ILE A 65 0.89 6.30 -7.42
CA ILE A 65 -0.03 6.35 -6.27
C ILE A 65 -1.16 7.35 -6.51
N SER A 66 -0.85 8.53 -7.07
CA SER A 66 -1.85 9.53 -7.44
C SER A 66 -2.84 9.00 -8.47
N MET A 67 -2.34 8.29 -9.50
CA MET A 67 -3.20 7.62 -10.49
C MET A 67 -4.07 6.54 -9.83
N MET A 68 -3.52 5.70 -8.95
CA MET A 68 -4.27 4.65 -8.26
C MET A 68 -5.38 5.24 -7.40
N ARG A 69 -5.10 6.29 -6.60
CA ARG A 69 -6.09 7.01 -5.80
C ARG A 69 -7.22 7.60 -6.64
N LYS A 70 -6.88 8.20 -7.80
CA LYS A 70 -7.88 8.75 -8.73
C LYS A 70 -8.86 7.69 -9.22
N HIS A 71 -8.40 6.46 -9.45
CA HIS A 71 -9.27 5.36 -9.85
C HIS A 71 -10.02 4.72 -8.68
N ALA A 72 -9.40 4.65 -7.49
CA ALA A 72 -10.05 4.14 -6.28
C ALA A 72 -11.27 4.97 -5.89
N LYS A 73 -11.21 6.30 -6.00
CA LYS A 73 -12.35 7.22 -5.72
C LYS A 73 -13.51 7.15 -6.72
N ARG A 74 -13.33 6.46 -7.86
CA ARG A 74 -14.35 6.32 -8.90
C ARG A 74 -15.18 5.03 -8.77
N LYS A 75 -14.88 4.21 -7.77
CA LYS A 75 -15.69 3.05 -7.35
C LYS A 75 -16.48 3.41 -6.10
#